data_AF-A0A924M505-F1
#
_entry.id   AF-A0A924M505-F1
#
_cell.length_a   1.000
_cell.length_b   1.000
_cell.length_c   1.000
_cell.angle_alpha   90.00
_cell.angle_beta   90.00
_cell.angle_gamma   90.00
#
_symmetry.space_group_name_H-M   'P 1'
#
loop_
_entity.id
_entity.type
_entity.pdbx_description
1 polymer ?
#
loop_
_entity_poly.entity_id
_entity_poly.type
_entity_poly.pdbx_seq_one_letter_code
_entity_poly.pdbx_strand_id
1 'polypeptide(L)'
;NEVTHLVRSQVAAVFGNVLMVVPAVLLVNVLMVLVAGRPMISPKEAMHVLHTLTLLGPTLMWAAFTGMILFASSMIAGWFENWFVLHRLDSAIRYNPRFTRVLGTERAGRYSNFMRENVSGFASNISLGFMLGLIPAFTGFFGLELEARHVTLSAGQLAAAGAALGLDAFRQPLVWWCIAAIPLIGALNLSVSFYCAFRLALQAHNVSGIDRARISSAIWARWRSAPSSFFVPQ
;
A
#
# COMPACT_ATOMS: atom_id res chain seq x y z
N ASN A 1 10.89 7.98 19.95
CA ASN A 1 11.82 7.23 19.07
C ASN A 1 11.10 6.14 18.27
N GLU A 2 10.16 5.39 18.86
CA GLU A 2 9.45 4.30 18.18
C GLU A 2 8.63 4.72 16.94
N VAL A 3 7.88 5.81 17.02
CA VAL A 3 7.10 6.35 15.87
C VAL A 3 8.00 6.71 14.69
N THR A 4 9.19 7.26 14.94
CA THR A 4 10.16 7.61 13.89
C THR A 4 10.71 6.37 13.19
N HIS A 5 11.01 5.30 13.94
CA HIS A 5 11.45 4.03 13.36
C HIS A 5 10.34 3.37 12.52
N LEU A 6 9.09 3.42 12.99
CA LEU A 6 7.93 2.93 12.25
C LEU A 6 7.75 3.68 10.92
N VAL A 7 7.73 5.01 10.95
CA VAL A 7 7.60 5.83 9.73
C VAL A 7 8.75 5.55 8.76
N ARG A 8 9.99 5.48 9.25
CA ARG A 8 11.17 5.16 8.42
C ARG A 8 11.06 3.80 7.75
N SER A 9 10.66 2.78 8.52
CA SER A 9 10.50 1.41 8.01
C SER A 9 9.44 1.36 6.90
N GLN A 10 8.33 2.09 7.08
CA GLN A 10 7.24 2.14 6.11
C GLN A 10 7.62 2.88 4.83
N VAL A 11 8.30 4.01 4.97
CA VAL A 11 8.85 4.74 3.83
C VAL A 11 9.83 3.86 3.06
N ALA A 12 10.75 3.17 3.75
CA ALA A 12 11.69 2.23 3.12
C ALA A 12 10.97 1.07 2.40
N ALA A 13 9.93 0.51 3.02
CA ALA A 13 9.12 -0.55 2.41
C ALA A 13 8.40 -0.06 1.14
N VAL A 14 7.85 1.16 1.16
CA VAL A 14 7.18 1.76 -0.02
C VAL A 14 8.18 2.02 -1.14
N PHE A 15 9.34 2.60 -0.83
CA PHE A 15 10.40 2.79 -1.81
C PHE A 15 10.85 1.45 -2.40
N GLY A 16 11.08 0.42 -1.57
CA GLY A 16 11.41 -0.92 -2.02
C GLY A 16 10.35 -1.50 -2.95
N ASN A 17 9.07 -1.36 -2.60
CA ASN A 17 7.96 -1.82 -3.43
C ASN A 17 7.91 -1.10 -4.78
N VAL A 18 8.09 0.22 -4.79
CA VAL A 18 8.10 1.01 -6.04
C VAL A 18 9.31 0.67 -6.91
N LEU A 19 10.50 0.53 -6.31
CA LEU A 19 11.72 0.16 -7.02
C LEU A 19 11.65 -1.25 -7.61
N MET A 20 10.91 -2.18 -6.98
CA MET A 20 10.72 -3.54 -7.48
C MET A 20 9.57 -3.66 -8.49
N VAL A 21 8.47 -2.91 -8.31
CA VAL A 21 7.30 -3.03 -9.20
C VAL A 21 7.60 -2.52 -10.61
N VAL A 22 8.38 -1.44 -10.74
CA VAL A 22 8.74 -0.87 -12.05
C VAL A 22 9.47 -1.89 -12.93
N PRO A 23 10.62 -2.48 -12.53
CA PRO A 23 11.31 -3.48 -13.34
C PRO A 23 10.48 -4.75 -13.51
N ALA A 24 9.68 -5.16 -12.51
CA ALA A 24 8.81 -6.31 -12.64
C ALA A 24 7.77 -6.11 -13.75
N VAL A 25 7.10 -4.95 -13.80
CA VAL A 25 6.14 -4.62 -14.86
C VAL A 25 6.81 -4.53 -16.22
N LEU A 26 8.00 -3.93 -16.30
CA LEU A 26 8.76 -3.88 -17.56
C LEU A 26 9.14 -5.28 -18.05
N LEU A 27 9.58 -6.17 -17.16
CA LEU A 27 9.93 -7.55 -17.48
C LEU A 27 8.69 -8.33 -17.95
N VAL A 28 7.55 -8.18 -17.26
CA VAL A 28 6.28 -8.79 -17.69
C VAL A 28 5.86 -8.26 -19.05
N ASN A 29 5.98 -6.95 -19.30
CA ASN A 29 5.67 -6.37 -20.61
C ASN A 29 6.57 -6.95 -21.71
N VAL A 30 7.88 -7.04 -21.49
CA VAL A 30 8.81 -7.66 -22.44
C VAL A 30 8.41 -9.11 -22.71
N LEU A 31 8.11 -9.88 -21.67
CA LEU A 31 7.66 -11.26 -21.81
C LEU A 31 6.36 -11.37 -22.62
N MET A 32 5.40 -10.48 -22.38
CA MET A 32 4.15 -10.43 -23.16
C MET A 32 4.39 -10.10 -24.63
N VAL A 33 5.30 -9.15 -24.92
CA VAL A 33 5.67 -8.83 -26.30
C VAL A 33 6.35 -10.03 -26.97
N LEU A 34 7.25 -10.74 -26.27
CA LEU A 34 7.94 -11.90 -26.82
C LEU A 34 7.00 -13.09 -27.08
N VAL A 35 6.04 -13.34 -26.18
CA VAL A 35 5.15 -14.52 -26.27
C VAL A 35 3.93 -14.24 -27.15
N ALA A 36 3.33 -13.06 -27.02
CA ALA A 36 2.05 -12.72 -27.66
C ALA A 36 2.15 -11.65 -28.76
N GLY A 37 3.34 -11.08 -29.00
CA GLY A 37 3.56 -10.05 -30.02
C GLY A 37 2.89 -8.70 -29.73
N ARG A 38 2.32 -8.51 -28.53
CA ARG A 38 1.59 -7.30 -28.14
C ARG A 38 2.03 -6.78 -26.76
N PRO A 39 2.09 -5.46 -26.56
CA PRO A 39 2.41 -4.87 -25.26
C PRO A 39 1.30 -5.18 -24.23
N MET A 40 1.65 -5.05 -22.94
CA MET A 40 0.73 -5.31 -21.83
C MET A 40 -0.52 -4.42 -21.88
N ILE A 41 -0.34 -3.17 -22.30
CA ILE A 41 -1.43 -2.22 -22.55
C ILE A 41 -1.25 -1.57 -23.92
N SER A 42 -2.35 -1.18 -24.54
CA SER A 42 -2.33 -0.48 -25.82
C SER A 42 -1.87 0.98 -25.68
N PRO A 43 -1.39 1.63 -26.75
CA PRO A 43 -1.04 3.06 -26.71
C PRO A 43 -2.20 3.97 -26.29
N LYS A 44 -3.45 3.59 -26.61
CA LYS A 44 -4.65 4.32 -26.18
C LYS A 44 -4.86 4.23 -24.67
N GLU A 45 -4.73 3.03 -24.11
CA GLU A 45 -4.81 2.80 -22.66
C GLU A 45 -3.66 3.50 -21.93
N ALA A 46 -2.45 3.47 -22.49
CA ALA A 46 -1.31 4.19 -21.94
C ALA A 46 -1.58 5.70 -21.84
N MET A 47 -2.16 6.30 -22.88
CA MET A 47 -2.55 7.71 -22.86
C MET A 47 -3.63 7.99 -21.82
N HIS A 48 -4.61 7.09 -21.68
CA HIS A 48 -5.65 7.18 -20.64
C HIS A 48 -5.06 7.10 -19.22
N VAL A 49 -4.09 6.22 -18.98
CA VAL A 49 -3.34 6.15 -17.72
C VAL A 49 -2.67 7.50 -17.43
N LEU A 50 -1.97 8.09 -18.39
CA LEU A 50 -1.29 9.38 -18.18
C LEU A 50 -2.27 10.52 -17.88
N HIS A 51 -3.43 10.56 -18.56
CA HIS A 51 -4.44 11.59 -18.32
C HIS A 51 -5.12 11.46 -16.95
N THR A 52 -5.29 10.24 -16.45
CA THR A 52 -5.97 10.01 -15.17
C THR A 52 -5.00 10.04 -13.97
N LEU A 53 -3.72 9.75 -14.18
CA LEU A 53 -2.67 9.75 -13.16
C LEU A 53 -1.98 11.11 -12.96
N THR A 54 -2.25 12.09 -13.82
CA THR A 54 -1.63 13.42 -13.79
C THR A 54 -1.89 14.17 -12.48
N LEU A 55 -0.91 14.97 -12.04
CA LEU A 55 -1.02 15.84 -10.86
C LEU A 55 -2.03 16.97 -11.04
N LEU A 56 -2.34 17.33 -12.29
CA LEU A 56 -3.30 18.38 -12.63
C LEU A 56 -4.75 17.99 -12.36
N GLY A 57 -5.02 16.69 -12.14
CA GLY A 57 -6.34 16.13 -11.89
C GLY A 57 -6.63 15.83 -10.41
N PRO A 58 -7.74 15.10 -10.12
CA PRO A 58 -8.13 14.72 -8.76
C PRO A 58 -7.24 13.63 -8.12
N THR A 59 -6.12 13.27 -8.74
CA THR A 59 -5.22 12.19 -8.31
C THR A 59 -4.83 12.24 -6.84
N LEU A 60 -4.54 13.44 -6.30
CA LEU A 60 -4.18 13.58 -4.89
C LEU A 60 -5.36 13.29 -3.95
N MET A 61 -6.59 13.67 -4.33
CA MET A 61 -7.79 13.34 -3.57
C MET A 61 -7.99 11.82 -3.53
N TRP A 62 -7.84 11.16 -4.68
CA TRP A 62 -7.90 9.70 -4.77
C TRP A 62 -6.77 9.00 -3.99
N ALA A 63 -5.59 9.59 -3.93
CA ALA A 63 -4.49 9.08 -3.13
C ALA A 63 -4.77 9.19 -1.62
N ALA A 64 -5.38 10.29 -1.18
CA ALA A 64 -5.83 10.44 0.20
C ALA A 64 -6.94 9.43 0.55
N PHE A 65 -7.92 9.24 -0.34
CA PHE A 65 -8.94 8.20 -0.20
C PHE A 65 -8.31 6.79 -0.09
N THR A 66 -7.30 6.52 -0.91
CA THR A 66 -6.56 5.25 -0.82
C THR A 66 -5.83 5.09 0.51
N GLY A 67 -5.35 6.17 1.11
CA GLY A 67 -4.84 6.17 2.48
C GLY A 67 -5.88 5.75 3.53
N MET A 68 -7.14 6.13 3.36
CA MET A 68 -8.24 5.64 4.21
C MET A 68 -8.49 4.14 4.02
N ILE A 69 -8.39 3.64 2.77
CA ILE A 69 -8.51 2.21 2.48
C ILE A 69 -7.36 1.43 3.14
N LEU A 70 -6.13 1.92 3.04
CA LEU A 70 -4.96 1.32 3.71
C LEU A 70 -5.16 1.22 5.22
N PHE A 71 -5.70 2.29 5.83
CA PHE A 71 -6.07 2.27 7.23
C PHE A 71 -7.14 1.23 7.54
N ALA A 72 -8.24 1.17 6.78
CA ALA A 72 -9.30 0.20 6.99
C ALA A 72 -8.80 -1.25 6.86
N SER A 73 -7.94 -1.51 5.88
CA SER A 73 -7.26 -2.80 5.70
C SER A 73 -6.37 -3.16 6.90
N SER A 74 -5.64 -2.20 7.46
CA SER A 74 -4.84 -2.42 8.68
C SER A 74 -5.70 -2.78 9.90
N MET A 75 -6.93 -2.24 9.99
CA MET A 75 -7.88 -2.61 11.06
C MET A 75 -8.39 -4.04 10.89
N ILE A 76 -8.69 -4.46 9.66
CA ILE A 76 -9.10 -5.85 9.34
C ILE A 76 -7.95 -6.80 9.70
N ALA A 77 -6.71 -6.43 9.38
CA ALA A 77 -5.52 -7.20 9.74
C ALA A 77 -5.39 -7.40 11.25
N GLY A 78 -5.47 -6.32 12.03
CA GLY A 78 -5.40 -6.39 13.50
C GLY A 78 -6.57 -7.17 14.12
N TRP A 79 -7.79 -7.02 13.57
CA TRP A 79 -8.93 -7.83 13.97
C TRP A 79 -8.72 -9.32 13.70
N PHE A 80 -8.23 -9.67 12.50
CA PHE A 80 -8.02 -11.05 12.10
C PHE A 80 -6.88 -11.71 12.89
N GLU A 81 -5.80 -10.97 13.16
CA GLU A 81 -4.73 -11.41 14.05
C GLU A 81 -5.25 -11.71 15.47
N ASN A 82 -6.05 -10.80 16.04
CA ASN A 82 -6.69 -11.02 17.33
C ASN A 82 -7.63 -12.24 17.32
N TRP A 83 -8.41 -12.41 16.26
CA TRP A 83 -9.28 -13.56 16.09
C TRP A 83 -8.48 -14.88 15.99
N PHE A 84 -7.35 -14.86 15.27
CA PHE A 84 -6.45 -16.00 15.11
C PHE A 84 -5.85 -16.44 16.45
N VAL A 85 -5.41 -15.48 17.27
CA VAL A 85 -4.88 -15.74 18.62
C VAL A 85 -5.99 -16.21 19.56
N LEU A 86 -7.17 -15.59 19.53
CA LEU A 86 -8.30 -15.95 20.38
C LEU A 86 -8.75 -17.40 20.16
N HIS A 87 -8.81 -17.85 18.91
CA HIS A 87 -9.21 -19.21 18.54
C HIS A 87 -8.05 -20.22 18.59
N ARG A 88 -6.85 -19.78 19.02
CA ARG A 88 -5.63 -20.60 19.11
C ARG A 88 -5.36 -21.37 17.81
N LEU A 89 -5.55 -20.71 16.67
CA LEU A 89 -5.41 -21.35 15.36
C LEU A 89 -3.98 -21.85 15.11
N ASP A 90 -2.98 -21.23 15.72
CA ASP A 90 -1.61 -21.73 15.78
C ASP A 90 -1.57 -23.17 16.34
N SER A 91 -2.27 -23.41 17.45
CA SER A 91 -2.32 -24.70 18.12
C SER A 91 -3.17 -25.68 17.33
N ALA A 92 -4.29 -25.22 16.76
CA ALA A 92 -5.12 -26.03 15.88
C ALA A 92 -4.32 -26.54 14.67
N ILE A 93 -3.56 -25.67 14.00
CA ILE A 93 -2.69 -26.05 12.88
C ILE A 93 -1.61 -27.04 13.32
N ARG A 94 -0.98 -26.82 14.47
CA ARG A 94 0.11 -27.67 14.97
C ARG A 94 -0.34 -29.08 15.33
N TYR A 95 -1.52 -29.24 15.94
CA TYR A 95 -1.99 -30.51 16.47
C TYR A 95 -3.10 -31.17 15.65
N ASN A 96 -3.55 -30.57 14.54
CA ASN A 96 -4.56 -31.17 13.68
C ASN A 96 -4.05 -32.49 13.06
N PRO A 97 -4.70 -33.65 13.31
CA PRO A 97 -4.25 -34.95 12.83
C PRO A 97 -4.17 -35.04 11.31
N ARG A 98 -5.04 -34.34 10.56
CA ARG A 98 -5.00 -34.34 9.10
C ARG A 98 -3.81 -33.55 8.58
N PHE A 99 -3.53 -32.42 9.20
CA PHE A 99 -2.44 -31.53 8.79
C PHE A 99 -1.06 -32.13 9.11
N THR A 100 -0.90 -32.68 10.32
CA THR A 100 0.32 -33.36 10.74
C THR A 100 0.59 -34.64 9.96
N ARG A 101 -0.47 -35.37 9.53
CA ARG A 101 -0.32 -36.56 8.68
C ARG A 101 0.21 -36.25 7.28
N VAL A 102 -0.12 -35.09 6.71
CA VAL A 102 0.33 -34.69 5.36
C VAL A 102 1.73 -34.08 5.40
N LEU A 103 2.00 -33.17 6.36
CA LEU A 103 3.25 -32.40 6.38
C LEU A 103 4.33 -32.98 7.29
N GLY A 104 3.94 -33.77 8.30
CA GLY A 104 4.78 -34.16 9.43
C GLY A 104 4.70 -33.17 10.59
N THR A 105 5.00 -33.63 11.80
CA THR A 105 4.89 -32.85 13.05
C THR A 105 5.81 -31.64 13.07
N GLU A 106 7.05 -31.79 12.61
CA GLU A 106 8.04 -30.71 12.57
C GLU A 106 7.66 -29.60 11.57
N ARG A 107 7.23 -29.97 10.36
CA ARG A 107 6.77 -29.01 9.35
C ARG A 107 5.47 -28.33 9.74
N ALA A 108 4.54 -29.06 10.38
CA ALA A 108 3.31 -28.48 10.92
C ALA A 108 3.62 -27.43 12.01
N GLY A 109 4.61 -27.68 12.86
CA GLY A 109 5.10 -26.71 13.84
C GLY A 109 5.70 -25.46 13.17
N ARG A 110 6.56 -25.64 12.16
CA ARG A 110 7.12 -24.51 11.38
C ARG A 110 6.04 -23.69 10.70
N TYR A 111 5.06 -24.34 10.08
CA TYR A 111 3.96 -23.65 9.41
C TYR A 111 3.05 -22.90 10.39
N SER A 112 2.76 -23.48 11.55
CA SER A 112 2.03 -22.82 12.63
C SER A 112 2.72 -21.52 13.07
N ASN A 113 4.03 -21.57 13.31
CA ASN A 113 4.82 -20.38 13.66
C ASN A 113 4.83 -19.36 12.51
N PHE A 114 5.05 -19.80 11.28
CA PHE A 114 5.02 -18.94 10.09
C PHE A 114 3.68 -18.23 9.94
N MET A 115 2.56 -18.94 10.09
CA MET A 115 1.23 -18.36 10.06
C MET A 115 1.07 -17.34 11.19
N ARG A 116 1.45 -17.67 12.42
CA ARG A 116 1.36 -16.75 13.56
C ARG A 116 2.11 -15.44 13.32
N GLU A 117 3.26 -15.48 12.65
CA GLU A 117 4.08 -14.31 12.33
C GLU A 117 3.57 -13.50 11.13
N ASN A 118 2.90 -14.14 10.16
CA ASN A 118 2.56 -13.52 8.87
C ASN A 118 1.05 -13.31 8.64
N VAL A 119 0.20 -13.85 9.51
CA VAL A 119 -1.28 -13.83 9.36
C VAL A 119 -1.83 -12.41 9.21
N SER A 120 -1.31 -11.48 9.99
CA SER A 120 -1.67 -10.05 9.94
C SER A 120 -1.31 -9.44 8.59
N GLY A 121 -0.12 -9.74 8.08
CA GLY A 121 0.33 -9.31 6.75
C GLY A 121 -0.53 -9.88 5.62
N PHE A 122 -0.89 -11.17 5.68
CA PHE A 122 -1.81 -11.76 4.71
C PHE A 122 -3.19 -11.11 4.74
N ALA A 123 -3.77 -10.94 5.93
CA ALA A 123 -5.08 -10.31 6.08
C ALA A 123 -5.09 -8.87 5.55
N SER A 124 -4.03 -8.10 5.83
CA SER A 124 -3.85 -6.75 5.28
C SER A 124 -3.79 -6.79 3.75
N ASN A 125 -2.86 -7.53 3.17
CA ASN A 125 -2.68 -7.55 1.71
C ASN A 125 -3.90 -8.08 0.94
N ILE A 126 -4.55 -9.13 1.46
CA ILE A 126 -5.74 -9.70 0.84
C ILE A 126 -6.91 -8.71 0.93
N SER A 127 -7.18 -8.16 2.11
CA SER A 127 -8.27 -7.18 2.27
C SER A 127 -8.02 -5.93 1.44
N LEU A 128 -6.78 -5.41 1.41
CA LEU A 128 -6.39 -4.29 0.58
C LEU A 128 -6.64 -4.57 -0.89
N GLY A 129 -6.21 -5.74 -1.40
CA GLY A 129 -6.44 -6.15 -2.79
C GLY A 129 -7.92 -6.17 -3.15
N PHE A 130 -8.76 -6.76 -2.29
CA PHE A 130 -10.21 -6.76 -2.49
C PHE A 130 -10.80 -5.36 -2.46
N MET A 131 -10.38 -4.50 -1.53
CA MET A 131 -10.90 -3.13 -1.43
C MET A 131 -10.50 -2.28 -2.63
N LEU A 132 -9.24 -2.35 -3.07
CA LEU A 132 -8.76 -1.60 -4.24
C LEU A 132 -9.43 -2.07 -5.54
N GLY A 133 -9.81 -3.33 -5.66
CA GLY A 133 -10.50 -3.87 -6.84
C GLY A 133 -12.02 -3.66 -6.82
N LEU A 134 -12.66 -3.95 -5.68
CA LEU A 134 -14.12 -3.95 -5.57
C LEU A 134 -14.72 -2.56 -5.34
N ILE A 135 -14.04 -1.67 -4.60
CA ILE A 135 -14.60 -0.34 -4.30
C ILE A 135 -14.81 0.48 -5.58
N PRO A 136 -13.82 0.62 -6.49
CA PRO A 136 -14.03 1.34 -7.74
C PRO A 136 -15.12 0.71 -8.61
N ALA A 137 -15.11 -0.63 -8.74
CA ALA A 137 -16.10 -1.35 -9.55
C ALA A 137 -17.53 -1.20 -9.00
N PHE A 138 -17.69 -1.31 -7.68
CA PHE A 138 -18.98 -1.17 -7.02
C PHE A 138 -19.49 0.27 -7.11
N THR A 139 -18.66 1.26 -6.79
CA THR A 139 -19.08 2.66 -6.84
C THR A 139 -19.36 3.14 -8.26
N GLY A 140 -18.57 2.68 -9.24
CA GLY A 140 -18.82 2.93 -10.66
C GLY A 140 -20.18 2.40 -11.12
N PHE A 141 -20.64 1.25 -10.58
CA PHE A 141 -21.98 0.73 -10.85
C PHE A 141 -23.11 1.68 -10.38
N PHE A 142 -22.89 2.41 -9.28
CA PHE A 142 -23.84 3.41 -8.76
C PHE A 142 -23.62 4.82 -9.33
N GLY A 143 -22.72 4.99 -10.31
CA GLY A 143 -22.41 6.27 -10.95
C GLY A 143 -21.47 7.17 -10.14
N LEU A 144 -20.86 6.65 -9.07
CA LEU A 144 -19.78 7.32 -8.33
C LEU A 144 -18.45 6.75 -8.80
N GLU A 145 -17.74 7.43 -9.69
CA GLU A 145 -16.45 6.97 -10.20
C GLU A 145 -15.33 7.19 -9.17
N LEU A 146 -15.31 6.37 -8.10
CA LEU A 146 -14.20 6.40 -7.14
C LEU A 146 -12.98 5.71 -7.72
N GLU A 147 -11.83 6.38 -7.69
CA GLU A 147 -10.57 5.78 -8.09
C GLU A 147 -9.68 5.49 -6.90
N ALA A 148 -8.99 4.34 -6.93
CA ALA A 148 -7.97 4.00 -5.96
C ALA A 148 -6.58 4.26 -6.54
N ARG A 149 -5.87 5.25 -5.99
CA ARG A 149 -4.50 5.63 -6.36
C ARG A 149 -3.54 5.19 -5.27
N HIS A 150 -3.12 3.92 -5.36
CA HIS A 150 -2.05 3.37 -4.52
C HIS A 150 -0.69 3.59 -5.20
N VAL A 151 0.33 3.98 -4.45
CA VAL A 151 1.66 4.33 -4.99
C VAL A 151 2.27 3.22 -5.83
N THR A 152 2.24 1.97 -5.36
CA THR A 152 2.80 0.82 -6.09
C THR A 152 2.03 0.52 -7.37
N LEU A 153 0.69 0.61 -7.35
CA LEU A 153 -0.14 0.37 -8.53
C LEU A 153 0.04 1.50 -9.55
N SER A 154 0.08 2.75 -9.08
CA SER A 154 0.29 3.93 -9.90
C SER A 154 1.67 3.92 -10.57
N ALA A 155 2.71 3.53 -9.83
CA ALA A 155 4.05 3.36 -10.39
C ALA A 155 4.10 2.24 -11.44
N GLY A 156 3.43 1.11 -11.20
CA GLY A 156 3.32 0.03 -12.17
C GLY A 156 2.55 0.45 -13.43
N GLN A 157 1.43 1.16 -13.29
CA GLN A 157 0.65 1.70 -14.41
C GLN A 157 1.48 2.67 -15.25
N LEU A 158 2.23 3.56 -14.60
CA LEU A 158 3.13 4.50 -15.28
C LEU A 158 4.26 3.78 -16.02
N ALA A 159 4.85 2.74 -15.41
CA ALA A 159 5.87 1.91 -16.05
C ALA A 159 5.31 1.18 -17.28
N ALA A 160 4.11 0.62 -17.18
CA ALA A 160 3.40 -0.01 -18.30
C ALA A 160 3.10 0.98 -19.43
N ALA A 161 2.65 2.20 -19.09
CA ALA A 161 2.38 3.26 -20.06
C ALA A 161 3.66 3.71 -20.77
N GLY A 162 4.75 3.89 -20.03
CA GLY A 162 6.06 4.19 -20.61
C GLY A 162 6.56 3.08 -21.54
N ALA A 163 6.36 1.81 -21.17
CA ALA A 163 6.74 0.68 -22.01
C ALA A 163 5.91 0.57 -23.30
N ALA A 164 4.61 0.88 -23.24
CA ALA A 164 3.71 0.83 -24.39
C ALA A 164 3.92 2.00 -25.37
N LEU A 165 4.28 3.18 -24.86
CA LEU A 165 4.54 4.39 -25.66
C LEU A 165 5.99 4.49 -26.15
N GLY A 166 6.91 3.71 -25.58
CA GLY A 166 8.33 3.73 -25.93
C GLY A 166 9.04 5.03 -25.52
N LEU A 167 10.19 5.30 -26.13
CA LEU A 167 11.01 6.49 -25.80
C LEU A 167 10.31 7.82 -26.11
N ASP A 168 9.32 7.82 -26.99
CA ASP A 168 8.52 9.01 -27.30
C ASP A 168 7.65 9.46 -26.11
N ALA A 169 7.40 8.59 -25.13
CA ALA A 169 6.71 8.96 -23.89
C ALA A 169 7.43 10.11 -23.16
N PHE A 170 8.77 10.11 -23.12
CA PHE A 170 9.55 11.12 -22.40
C PHE A 170 9.48 12.52 -23.02
N ARG A 171 9.03 12.62 -24.28
CA ARG A 171 8.79 13.90 -24.95
C ARG A 171 7.47 14.54 -24.51
N GLN A 172 6.56 13.77 -23.92
CA GLN A 172 5.26 14.27 -23.48
C GLN A 172 5.38 14.91 -22.10
N PRO A 173 5.01 16.19 -21.92
CA PRO A 173 5.04 16.85 -20.61
C PRO A 173 4.19 16.13 -19.55
N LEU A 174 3.13 15.44 -19.98
CA LEU A 174 2.21 14.71 -19.11
C LEU A 174 2.89 13.58 -18.33
N VAL A 175 3.90 12.92 -18.92
CA VAL A 175 4.66 11.86 -18.23
C VAL A 175 5.42 12.42 -17.03
N TRP A 176 5.98 13.61 -17.14
CA TRP A 176 6.70 14.27 -16.03
C TRP A 176 5.76 14.64 -14.89
N TRP A 177 4.55 15.10 -15.19
CA TRP A 177 3.51 15.31 -14.17
C TRP A 177 3.10 14.01 -13.48
N CYS A 178 3.03 12.90 -14.22
CA CYS A 178 2.75 11.58 -13.65
C CYS A 178 3.90 11.11 -12.74
N ILE A 179 5.15 11.26 -13.17
CA ILE A 179 6.35 10.94 -12.37
C ILE A 179 6.34 11.75 -11.07
N ALA A 180 6.06 13.06 -11.14
CA ALA A 180 5.96 13.94 -9.98
C ALA A 180 4.79 13.57 -9.05
N ALA A 181 3.71 13.00 -9.59
CA ALA A 181 2.58 12.55 -8.78
C ALA A 181 2.91 11.31 -7.92
N ILE A 182 3.75 10.38 -8.39
CA ILE A 182 4.09 9.14 -7.65
C ILE A 182 4.55 9.38 -6.20
N PRO A 183 5.55 10.23 -5.90
CA PRO A 183 5.98 10.47 -4.53
C PRO A 183 4.89 11.13 -3.68
N LEU A 184 4.05 12.01 -4.28
CA LEU A 184 2.94 12.65 -3.58
C LEU A 184 1.82 11.65 -3.25
N ILE A 185 1.52 10.73 -4.17
CA ILE A 185 0.59 9.62 -3.94
C ILE A 185 1.08 8.78 -2.77
N GLY A 186 2.37 8.39 -2.78
CA GLY A 186 2.98 7.63 -1.68
C GLY A 186 2.93 8.37 -0.35
N ALA A 187 3.25 9.67 -0.34
CA ALA A 187 3.18 10.50 0.86
C ALA A 187 1.75 10.57 1.42
N LEU A 188 0.73 10.74 0.57
CA LEU A 188 -0.68 10.78 0.98
C LEU A 188 -1.20 9.43 1.45
N ASN A 189 -0.90 8.35 0.72
CA ASN A 189 -1.22 6.98 1.13
C ASN A 189 -0.74 6.70 2.56
N LEU A 190 0.51 7.04 2.86
CA LEU A 190 1.11 6.79 4.17
C LEU A 190 0.58 7.77 5.21
N SER A 191 0.65 9.07 4.96
CA SER A 191 0.30 10.09 5.95
C SER A 191 -1.16 9.99 6.40
N VAL A 192 -2.11 9.80 5.48
CA VAL A 192 -3.53 9.66 5.82
C VAL A 192 -3.76 8.37 6.60
N SER A 193 -3.19 7.25 6.15
CA SER A 193 -3.33 5.96 6.84
C SER A 193 -2.78 6.02 8.27
N PHE A 194 -1.58 6.56 8.42
CA PHE A 194 -0.93 6.75 9.73
C PHE A 194 -1.70 7.71 10.62
N TYR A 195 -2.19 8.81 10.07
CA TYR A 195 -2.98 9.78 10.81
C TYR A 195 -4.24 9.13 11.39
N CYS A 196 -4.98 8.37 10.59
CA CYS A 196 -6.19 7.66 11.03
C CYS A 196 -5.87 6.58 12.07
N ALA A 197 -4.84 5.78 11.85
CA ALA A 197 -4.38 4.76 12.81
C ALA A 197 -3.99 5.39 14.15
N PHE A 198 -3.21 6.47 14.11
CA PHE A 198 -2.79 7.18 15.31
C PHE A 198 -3.96 7.83 16.05
N ARG A 199 -4.89 8.47 15.32
CA ARG A 199 -6.11 9.04 15.90
C ARG A 199 -6.97 7.99 16.59
N LEU A 200 -7.16 6.83 15.96
CA LEU A 200 -7.89 5.71 16.54
C LEU A 200 -7.19 5.18 17.80
N ALA A 201 -5.86 4.99 17.75
CA ALA A 201 -5.08 4.52 18.90
C ALA A 201 -5.18 5.48 20.10
N LEU A 202 -5.08 6.79 19.86
CA LEU A 202 -5.27 7.82 20.90
C LEU A 202 -6.70 7.83 21.48
N GLN A 203 -7.69 7.41 20.70
CA GLN A 203 -9.08 7.30 21.17
C GLN A 203 -9.30 6.03 21.98
N ALA A 204 -8.73 4.92 21.55
CA ALA A 204 -8.82 3.64 22.26
C ALA A 204 -8.12 3.67 23.64
N HIS A 205 -7.01 4.40 23.77
CA HIS A 205 -6.30 4.56 25.05
C HIS A 205 -6.89 5.61 26.00
N ASN A 206 -8.03 6.22 25.66
CA ASN A 206 -8.75 7.20 26.48
C ASN A 206 -7.86 8.33 27.04
N VAL A 207 -6.87 8.75 26.25
CA VAL A 207 -5.92 9.80 26.65
C VAL A 207 -6.69 11.13 26.75
N SER A 208 -6.66 11.75 27.93
CA SER A 208 -7.34 13.02 28.22
C SER A 208 -6.99 14.10 27.19
N GLY A 209 -7.92 14.99 26.86
CA GLY A 209 -7.78 15.98 25.76
C GLY A 209 -6.56 16.91 25.88
N ILE A 210 -6.00 17.06 27.08
CA ILE A 210 -4.85 17.92 27.39
C ILE A 210 -3.53 17.29 26.91
N ASP A 211 -3.38 15.97 27.02
CA ASP A 211 -2.19 15.26 26.54
C ASP A 211 -2.16 15.16 25.01
N ARG A 212 -3.34 15.15 24.35
CA ARG A 212 -3.47 15.16 22.88
C ARG A 212 -2.85 16.42 22.26
N ALA A 213 -3.06 17.59 22.85
CA ALA A 213 -2.53 18.86 22.35
C ALA A 213 -1.01 18.97 22.58
N ARG A 214 -0.48 18.33 23.62
CA ARG A 214 0.96 18.31 23.90
C ARG A 214 1.72 17.39 22.94
N ILE A 215 1.16 16.24 22.62
CA ILE A 215 1.76 15.30 21.66
C ILE A 215 1.67 15.85 20.24
N SER A 216 0.53 16.41 19.83
CA SER A 216 0.39 17.02 18.49
C SER A 216 1.27 18.26 18.33
N SER A 217 1.38 19.12 19.35
CA SER A 217 2.27 20.28 19.31
C SER A 217 3.75 19.87 19.32
N ALA A 218 4.14 18.79 20.00
CA ALA A 218 5.50 18.26 19.95
C ALA A 218 5.87 17.70 18.56
N ILE A 219 4.94 16.98 17.91
CA ILE A 219 5.14 16.47 16.54
C ILE A 219 5.20 17.63 15.54
N TRP A 220 4.31 18.61 15.66
CA TRP A 220 4.30 19.80 14.80
C TRP A 220 5.58 20.61 15.00
N ALA A 221 5.94 20.94 16.25
CA ALA A 221 7.16 21.68 16.56
C ALA A 221 8.40 21.02 15.96
N ARG A 222 8.48 19.68 16.00
CA ARG A 222 9.60 18.91 15.44
C ARG A 222 9.59 18.84 13.92
N TRP A 223 8.42 18.76 13.29
CA TRP A 223 8.27 18.92 11.84
C TRP A 223 8.76 20.30 11.36
N ARG A 224 8.48 21.35 12.16
CA ARG A 224 8.88 22.74 11.87
C ARG A 224 10.38 22.99 12.11
N SER A 225 10.98 22.30 13.10
CA SER A 225 12.36 22.55 13.52
C SER A 225 13.40 21.62 12.90
N ALA A 226 13.06 20.39 12.52
CA ALA A 226 14.01 19.43 11.96
C ALA A 226 13.37 18.46 10.95
N PRO A 227 12.85 18.96 9.81
CA PRO A 227 12.22 18.13 8.80
C PRO A 227 13.19 17.08 8.21
N SER A 228 14.48 17.41 8.06
CA SER A 228 15.51 16.49 7.56
C SER A 228 15.74 15.26 8.44
N SER A 229 15.44 15.34 9.75
CA SER A 229 15.53 14.19 10.66
C SER A 229 14.50 13.08 10.38
N PHE A 230 13.46 13.38 9.60
CA PHE A 230 12.51 12.38 9.11
C PHE A 230 13.00 11.66 7.85
N PHE A 231 14.00 12.21 7.15
CA PHE A 231 14.42 11.74 5.82
C PHE A 231 15.89 11.28 5.73
N VAL A 232 16.77 11.68 6.65
CA VAL A 232 18.22 11.41 6.57
C VAL A 232 18.72 10.76 7.87
N PRO A 233 19.60 9.73 7.83
CA PRO A 233 20.20 9.16 9.03
C PRO A 233 21.23 10.12 9.63
N GLN A 234 21.36 10.09 10.96
CA GLN A 234 22.65 10.34 11.60
C GLN A 234 23.34 9.00 11.83
#